data_AF-A0A951A5F5-F1
#
_entry.id   AF-A0A951A5F5-F1
#
_cell.length_a   1.000
_cell.length_b   1.000
_cell.length_c   1.000
_cell.angle_alpha   90.00
_cell.angle_beta   90.00
_cell.angle_gamma   90.00
#
_symmetry.space_group_name_H-M   'P 1'
#
loop_
_entity.id
_entity.type
_entity.pdbx_description
1 polymer ?
#
loop_
_entity_poly.entity_id
_entity_poly.type
_entity_poly.pdbx_seq_one_letter_code
_entity_poly.pdbx_strand_id
1 'polypeptide(L)'
;METKDQSEKPSDIATKPEALSRISSFHAHIYYDPAATRDKAERLRELVAERFLVRNGSWHDAPVGPHPSAMFQISFATEVFPKIVPWLMLNRLGLTILVHPNTDRPRDDHLNHSLWMGSVLQLNGTHLPQTDAPEPPLAPNTQPRISP
;
A
#
# COMPACT_ATOMS: atom_id res chain seq x y z
N MET A 1 13.85 -51.14 -23.80
CA MET A 1 13.00 -49.96 -24.06
C MET A 1 12.87 -49.25 -22.72
N GLU A 2 13.84 -48.39 -22.40
CA GLU A 2 13.95 -47.73 -21.10
C GLU A 2 13.10 -46.45 -21.11
N THR A 3 12.09 -46.42 -20.25
CA THR A 3 11.32 -45.22 -19.91
C THR A 3 12.19 -44.34 -19.01
N LYS A 4 12.73 -43.24 -19.55
CA LYS A 4 13.35 -42.20 -18.73
C LYS A 4 12.26 -41.41 -18.02
N ASP A 5 12.10 -41.72 -16.74
CA ASP A 5 11.45 -40.90 -15.74
C ASP A 5 12.19 -39.56 -15.65
N GLN A 6 11.55 -38.49 -16.13
CA GLN A 6 12.05 -37.13 -15.98
C GLN A 6 11.59 -36.64 -14.62
N SER A 7 12.39 -36.91 -13.59
CA SER A 7 12.24 -36.28 -12.29
C SER A 7 12.28 -34.75 -12.45
N GLU A 8 11.17 -34.08 -12.13
CA GLU A 8 11.08 -32.64 -11.96
C GLU A 8 12.20 -32.17 -11.01
N LYS A 9 13.02 -31.23 -11.47
CA LYS A 9 14.01 -30.59 -10.60
C LYS A 9 13.27 -29.67 -9.61
N PRO A 10 13.60 -29.70 -8.31
CA PRO A 10 13.06 -28.74 -7.35
C PRO A 10 13.40 -27.32 -7.80
N SER A 11 12.44 -26.40 -7.71
CA SER A 11 12.66 -24.98 -8.00
C SER A 11 13.82 -24.45 -7.16
N ASP A 12 14.84 -23.87 -7.80
CA ASP A 12 15.94 -23.17 -7.13
C ASP A 12 15.38 -22.00 -6.31
N ILE A 13 15.11 -22.23 -5.02
CA ILE A 13 14.80 -21.17 -4.06
C ILE A 13 16.11 -20.51 -3.67
N ALA A 14 16.57 -19.60 -4.52
CA ALA A 14 17.53 -18.56 -4.16
C ALA A 14 17.50 -17.41 -5.19
N THR A 15 16.40 -16.66 -5.25
CA THR A 15 16.48 -15.30 -5.81
C THR A 15 17.29 -14.43 -4.85
N LYS A 16 18.26 -13.68 -5.40
CA LYS A 16 19.05 -12.70 -4.64
C LYS A 16 18.08 -11.72 -3.93
N PRO A 17 18.29 -11.39 -2.64
CA PRO A 17 17.43 -10.44 -1.94
C PRO A 17 17.47 -9.07 -2.63
N GLU A 18 16.31 -8.45 -2.74
CA GLU A 18 16.17 -7.10 -3.28
C GLU A 18 16.69 -6.06 -2.27
N ALA A 19 17.32 -5.00 -2.79
CA ALA A 19 17.84 -3.93 -1.95
C ALA A 19 16.72 -2.99 -1.50
N LEU A 20 16.69 -2.63 -0.20
CA LEU A 20 15.71 -1.68 0.34
C LEU A 20 15.74 -0.31 -0.37
N SER A 21 16.89 0.08 -0.92
CA SER A 21 17.06 1.32 -1.70
C SER A 21 16.22 1.36 -2.99
N ARG A 22 15.60 0.25 -3.40
CA ARG A 22 14.61 0.24 -4.49
C ARG A 22 13.29 0.90 -4.10
N ILE A 23 12.99 0.96 -2.81
CA ILE A 23 11.76 1.58 -2.31
C ILE A 23 11.97 3.08 -2.28
N SER A 24 11.26 3.80 -3.15
CA SER A 24 11.32 5.25 -3.26
C SER A 24 10.36 5.94 -2.28
N SER A 25 9.20 5.33 -2.04
CA SER A 25 8.19 5.81 -1.09
C SER A 25 7.21 4.69 -0.75
N PHE A 26 6.15 5.01 0.01
CA PHE A 26 5.05 4.09 0.31
C PHE A 26 3.71 4.79 0.15
N HIS A 27 2.71 4.01 -0.24
CA HIS A 27 1.30 4.41 -0.20
C HIS A 27 0.52 3.54 0.77
N ALA A 28 -0.38 4.17 1.54
CA ALA A 28 -1.47 3.49 2.24
C ALA A 28 -2.80 3.86 1.56
N HIS A 29 -3.60 2.86 1.22
CA HIS A 29 -4.96 3.03 0.70
C HIS A 29 -5.96 2.61 1.75
N ILE A 30 -6.77 3.57 2.20
CA ILE A 30 -7.71 3.40 3.30
C ILE A 30 -9.08 3.18 2.67
N TYR A 31 -9.58 1.96 2.76
CA TYR A 31 -10.86 1.58 2.19
C TYR A 31 -11.99 1.85 3.18
N TYR A 32 -13.11 2.34 2.66
CA TYR A 32 -14.31 2.60 3.44
C TYR A 32 -15.56 2.28 2.61
N ASP A 33 -16.68 2.07 3.29
CA ASP A 33 -18.00 2.09 2.70
C ASP A 33 -18.55 3.53 2.79
N PRO A 34 -18.94 4.19 1.68
CA PRO A 34 -19.44 5.56 1.70
C PRO A 34 -20.69 5.77 2.57
N ALA A 35 -21.55 4.75 2.72
CA ALA A 35 -22.78 4.82 3.50
C ALA A 35 -22.57 4.44 4.98
N ALA A 36 -21.60 3.58 5.28
CA ALA A 36 -21.48 2.96 6.60
C ALA A 36 -20.23 3.34 7.41
N THR A 37 -19.12 3.72 6.76
CA THR A 37 -17.84 3.95 7.49
C THR A 37 -17.08 5.18 7.02
N ARG A 38 -17.73 6.09 6.30
CA ARG A 38 -17.11 7.31 5.78
C ARG A 38 -16.61 8.23 6.90
N ASP A 39 -17.41 8.39 7.94
CA ASP A 39 -17.07 9.15 9.15
C ASP A 39 -15.77 8.66 9.82
N LYS A 40 -15.58 7.34 9.91
CA LYS A 40 -14.34 6.73 10.43
C LYS A 40 -13.15 7.04 9.53
N ALA A 41 -13.35 7.00 8.21
CA ALA A 41 -12.32 7.29 7.23
C ALA A 41 -11.86 8.76 7.34
N GLU A 42 -12.82 9.68 7.48
CA GLU A 42 -12.56 11.11 7.69
C GLU A 42 -11.81 11.33 8.99
N ARG A 43 -12.26 10.69 10.08
CA ARG A 43 -11.60 10.80 11.37
C ARG A 43 -10.16 10.29 11.33
N LEU A 44 -9.92 9.15 10.68
CA LEU A 44 -8.58 8.62 10.52
C LEU A 44 -7.69 9.57 9.71
N ARG A 45 -8.21 10.13 8.61
CA ARG A 45 -7.47 11.08 7.74
C ARG A 45 -7.05 12.34 8.48
N GLU A 46 -7.92 12.88 9.34
CA GLU A 46 -7.61 14.00 10.24
C GLU A 46 -6.51 13.64 11.25
N LEU A 47 -6.68 12.52 11.95
CA LEU A 47 -5.73 12.08 12.97
C LEU A 47 -4.33 11.86 12.38
N VAL A 48 -4.25 11.32 11.16
CA VAL A 48 -2.99 11.18 10.43
C VAL A 48 -2.41 12.55 10.08
N ALA A 49 -3.22 13.48 9.57
CA ALA A 49 -2.76 14.82 9.20
C ALA A 49 -2.21 15.63 10.37
N GLU A 50 -2.73 15.40 11.58
CA GLU A 50 -2.24 16.02 12.82
C GLU A 50 -0.88 15.48 13.27
N ARG A 51 -0.46 14.29 12.82
CA ARG A 51 0.66 13.52 13.41
C ARG A 51 1.80 13.20 12.46
N PHE A 52 1.54 13.14 11.15
CA PHE A 52 2.51 12.67 10.18
C PHE A 52 2.66 13.63 9.00
N LEU A 53 3.91 13.84 8.59
CA LEU A 53 4.25 14.62 7.40
C LEU A 53 4.02 13.74 6.17
N VAL A 54 2.84 13.85 5.57
CA VAL A 54 2.35 12.97 4.50
C VAL A 54 1.57 13.77 3.47
N ARG A 55 1.26 13.14 2.34
CA ARG A 55 0.29 13.66 1.39
C ARG A 55 -1.01 12.86 1.44
N ASN A 56 -2.07 13.50 1.90
CA ASN A 56 -3.42 12.98 1.77
C ASN A 56 -3.93 13.22 0.34
N GLY A 57 -4.26 12.13 -0.36
CA GLY A 57 -4.86 12.14 -1.70
C GLY A 57 -6.34 12.51 -1.69
N SER A 58 -6.94 12.52 -2.87
CA SER A 58 -8.37 12.77 -3.07
C SER A 58 -9.22 11.64 -2.49
N TRP A 59 -10.48 11.95 -2.21
CA TRP A 59 -11.49 10.94 -1.92
C TRP A 59 -11.99 10.31 -3.20
N HIS A 60 -12.12 8.99 -3.20
CA HIS A 60 -12.72 8.22 -4.29
C HIS A 60 -13.87 7.41 -3.72
N ASP A 61 -15.11 7.89 -3.89
CA ASP A 61 -16.31 7.23 -3.37
C ASP A 61 -16.80 6.05 -4.26
N ALA A 62 -15.96 5.61 -5.20
CA ALA A 62 -16.18 4.49 -6.10
C ALA A 62 -14.83 3.83 -6.45
N PRO A 63 -14.83 2.59 -6.99
CA PRO A 63 -13.62 1.93 -7.46
C PRO A 63 -12.83 2.80 -8.46
N VAL A 64 -11.50 2.81 -8.34
CA VAL A 64 -10.60 3.56 -9.21
C VAL A 64 -9.28 2.82 -9.39
N GLY A 65 -8.77 2.73 -10.63
CA GLY A 65 -7.53 2.02 -10.91
C GLY A 65 -7.57 0.55 -10.41
N PRO A 66 -6.58 0.10 -9.62
CA PRO A 66 -6.59 -1.27 -9.07
C PRO A 66 -7.50 -1.47 -7.86
N HIS A 67 -8.11 -0.39 -7.34
CA HIS A 67 -8.82 -0.40 -6.06
C HIS A 67 -10.30 -0.79 -6.26
N PRO A 68 -10.76 -1.89 -5.64
CA PRO A 68 -12.08 -2.46 -5.91
C PRO A 68 -13.23 -1.78 -5.16
N SER A 69 -12.95 -0.77 -4.34
CA SER A 69 -13.92 -0.11 -3.46
C SER A 69 -13.51 1.33 -3.21
N ALA A 70 -14.40 2.10 -2.58
CA ALA A 70 -14.12 3.48 -2.21
C ALA A 70 -12.91 3.57 -1.27
N MET A 71 -12.03 4.52 -1.54
CA MET A 71 -10.78 4.69 -0.79
C MET A 71 -10.25 6.13 -0.88
N PHE A 72 -9.27 6.42 -0.02
CA PHE A 72 -8.33 7.51 -0.27
C PHE A 72 -6.90 7.03 -0.03
N GLN A 73 -5.95 7.70 -0.70
CA GLN A 73 -4.53 7.41 -0.57
C GLN A 73 -3.86 8.32 0.47
N ILE A 74 -2.87 7.79 1.18
CA ILE A 74 -1.86 8.53 1.93
C ILE A 74 -0.49 8.16 1.37
N SER A 75 0.22 9.15 0.83
CA SER A 75 1.59 8.98 0.33
C SER A 75 2.61 9.50 1.34
N PHE A 76 3.67 8.73 1.59
CA PHE A 76 4.67 9.06 2.60
C PHE A 76 6.06 8.51 2.27
N ALA A 77 7.09 9.20 2.79
CA ALA A 77 8.48 8.83 2.61
C ALA A 77 8.86 7.61 3.46
N THR A 78 9.97 6.94 3.10
CA THR A 78 10.41 5.71 3.75
C THR A 78 10.69 5.89 5.25
N GLU A 79 11.12 7.08 5.65
CA GLU A 79 11.43 7.45 7.03
C GLU A 79 10.17 7.58 7.91
N VAL A 80 9.00 7.77 7.29
CA VAL A 80 7.71 7.86 8.00
C VAL A 80 7.17 6.45 8.30
N PHE A 81 7.51 5.45 7.47
CA PHE A 81 7.03 4.06 7.57
C PHE A 81 7.10 3.47 8.99
N PRO A 82 8.24 3.49 9.71
CA PRO A 82 8.33 2.85 11.03
C PRO A 82 7.45 3.52 12.09
N LYS A 83 6.89 4.70 11.82
CA LYS A 83 5.98 5.40 12.75
C LYS A 83 4.53 5.24 12.32
N ILE A 84 4.21 5.52 11.05
CA ILE A 84 2.82 5.55 10.59
C ILE A 84 2.20 4.15 10.52
N VAL A 85 2.94 3.13 10.09
CA VAL A 85 2.36 1.78 9.93
C VAL A 85 1.99 1.18 11.29
N PRO A 86 2.87 1.17 12.32
CA PRO A 86 2.47 0.73 13.66
C PRO A 86 1.33 1.57 14.25
N TRP A 87 1.31 2.88 14.00
CA TRP A 87 0.23 3.74 14.47
C TRP A 87 -1.12 3.39 13.83
N LEU A 88 -1.14 3.11 12.51
CA LEU A 88 -2.35 2.66 11.81
C LEU A 88 -2.83 1.29 12.32
N MET A 89 -1.91 0.38 12.67
CA MET A 89 -2.29 -0.92 13.26
C MET A 89 -3.17 -0.74 14.51
N LEU A 90 -2.84 0.26 15.35
CA LEU A 90 -3.57 0.55 16.58
C LEU A 90 -4.81 1.42 16.35
N ASN A 91 -4.78 2.31 15.36
CA ASN A 91 -5.74 3.41 15.25
C ASN A 91 -6.63 3.38 13.99
N ARG A 92 -6.60 2.34 13.16
CA ARG A 92 -7.37 2.26 11.90
C ARG A 92 -8.90 2.26 12.04
N LEU A 93 -9.46 2.33 13.26
CA LEU A 93 -10.91 2.38 13.50
C LEU A 93 -11.71 1.23 12.84
N GLY A 94 -11.08 0.07 12.67
CA GLY A 94 -11.66 -1.08 11.98
C GLY A 94 -11.62 -1.03 10.44
N LEU A 95 -11.13 0.05 9.82
CA LEU A 95 -11.01 0.20 8.37
C LEU A 95 -9.96 -0.74 7.77
N THR A 96 -10.21 -1.20 6.56
CA THR A 96 -9.26 -2.02 5.79
C THR A 96 -8.22 -1.12 5.14
N ILE A 97 -6.94 -1.47 5.26
CA ILE A 97 -5.82 -0.69 4.71
C ILE A 97 -4.88 -1.59 3.94
N LEU A 98 -4.62 -1.23 2.67
CA LEU A 98 -3.50 -1.73 1.88
C LEU A 98 -2.32 -0.79 2.06
N VAL A 99 -1.13 -1.29 2.37
CA VAL A 99 0.11 -0.51 2.28
C VAL A 99 1.04 -1.21 1.30
N HIS A 100 1.62 -0.46 0.37
CA HIS A 100 2.61 -1.00 -0.56
C HIS A 100 3.82 -0.07 -0.70
N PRO A 101 5.01 -0.61 -0.98
CA PRO A 101 6.15 0.19 -1.42
C PRO A 101 5.88 0.76 -2.80
N ASN A 102 6.64 1.79 -3.17
CA ASN A 102 6.75 2.25 -4.55
C ASN A 102 8.17 1.98 -5.03
N THR A 103 8.31 0.99 -5.91
CA THR A 103 9.53 0.64 -6.63
C THR A 103 9.36 0.96 -8.12
N ASP A 104 10.22 0.41 -8.97
CA ASP A 104 10.06 0.41 -10.43
C ASP A 104 9.11 -0.69 -10.93
N ARG A 105 8.39 -1.40 -10.04
CA ARG A 105 7.48 -2.51 -10.39
C ARG A 105 6.06 -2.33 -9.83
N PRO A 106 5.27 -1.36 -10.32
CA PRO A 106 3.99 -0.98 -9.69
C PRO A 106 2.98 -2.13 -9.57
N ARG A 107 2.88 -3.01 -10.57
CA ARG A 107 1.99 -4.18 -10.50
C ARG A 107 2.37 -5.12 -9.35
N ASP A 108 3.64 -5.42 -9.19
CA ASP A 108 4.12 -6.29 -8.11
C ASP A 108 4.04 -5.59 -6.76
N ASP A 109 4.30 -4.29 -6.72
CA ASP A 109 4.15 -3.50 -5.50
C ASP A 109 2.75 -3.62 -4.91
N HIS A 110 1.71 -3.51 -5.75
CA HIS A 110 0.33 -3.65 -5.31
C HIS A 110 -0.05 -5.10 -4.97
N LEU A 111 0.33 -6.06 -5.81
CA LEU A 111 -0.19 -7.43 -5.73
C LEU A 111 0.65 -8.38 -4.87
N ASN A 112 1.96 -8.18 -4.84
CA ASN A 112 2.93 -9.15 -4.31
C ASN A 112 3.78 -8.59 -3.16
N HIS A 113 4.13 -7.30 -3.18
CA HIS A 113 4.98 -6.66 -2.15
C HIS A 113 4.17 -5.90 -1.10
N SER A 114 2.84 -6.00 -1.12
CA SER A 114 1.96 -5.26 -0.24
C SER A 114 1.73 -5.96 1.10
N LEU A 115 1.35 -5.16 2.09
CA LEU A 115 0.85 -5.61 3.38
C LEU A 115 -0.58 -5.10 3.58
N TRP A 116 -1.37 -5.86 4.34
CA TRP A 116 -2.76 -5.55 4.63
C TRP A 116 -3.01 -5.47 6.13
N MET A 117 -3.87 -4.53 6.52
CA MET A 117 -4.46 -4.45 7.85
C MET A 117 -5.98 -4.59 7.72
N GLY A 118 -6.57 -5.56 8.42
CA GLY A 118 -7.97 -5.93 8.21
C GLY A 118 -8.13 -6.99 7.11
N SER A 119 -9.15 -6.85 6.27
CA SER A 119 -9.42 -7.80 5.19
C SER A 119 -8.49 -7.58 4.00
N VAL A 120 -8.09 -8.65 3.31
CA VAL A 120 -7.42 -8.54 2.00
C VAL A 120 -8.48 -8.40 0.92
N LEU A 121 -8.44 -7.31 0.15
CA LEU A 121 -9.35 -7.10 -0.98
C LEU A 121 -8.67 -7.54 -2.28
N GLN A 122 -9.45 -8.13 -3.19
CA GLN A 122 -8.95 -8.52 -4.50
C GLN A 122 -8.78 -7.28 -5.40
N LEU A 123 -7.54 -6.86 -5.60
CA LEU A 123 -7.20 -5.73 -6.48
C LEU A 123 -7.31 -6.11 -7.96
N ASN A 124 -7.64 -5.13 -8.81
CA ASN A 124 -7.63 -5.28 -10.26
C ASN A 124 -6.31 -4.78 -10.85
N GLY A 125 -5.29 -5.64 -10.90
CA GLY A 125 -3.98 -5.30 -11.47
C GLY A 125 -3.91 -5.23 -13.00
N THR A 126 -5.03 -5.35 -13.73
CA THR A 126 -5.04 -5.43 -15.21
C THR A 126 -4.41 -4.20 -15.87
N HIS A 127 -4.59 -3.03 -15.27
CA HIS A 127 -4.10 -1.75 -15.81
C HIS A 127 -2.81 -1.27 -15.15
N LEU A 128 -2.22 -2.04 -14.23
CA LEU A 128 -0.95 -1.68 -13.61
C LEU A 128 0.22 -2.07 -14.54
N PRO A 129 1.14 -1.14 -14.83
CA PRO A 129 2.32 -1.47 -15.62
C PRO A 129 3.22 -2.44 -14.84
N GLN A 130 3.88 -3.33 -15.57
CA GLN A 130 4.87 -4.24 -14.98
C GLN A 130 6.10 -3.47 -14.48
N THR A 131 6.46 -2.40 -15.18
CA THR A 131 7.59 -1.53 -14.86
C THR A 131 7.23 -0.07 -15.06
N ASP A 132 7.73 0.82 -14.21
CA ASP A 132 7.60 2.27 -14.37
C ASP A 132 8.79 3.00 -13.71
N ALA A 133 8.90 4.32 -13.91
CA ALA A 133 9.82 5.13 -13.13
C ALA A 133 9.45 5.04 -11.63
N PRO A 134 10.43 4.89 -10.71
CA PRO A 134 10.16 4.87 -9.29
C PRO A 134 9.42 6.15 -8.85
N GLU A 135 8.34 5.99 -8.08
CA GLU A 135 7.55 7.12 -7.58
C GLU A 135 8.19 7.68 -6.29
N PRO A 136 8.79 8.88 -6.32
CA PRO A 136 9.28 9.53 -5.10
C PRO A 136 8.08 9.93 -4.21
N PRO A 137 8.32 10.18 -2.90
CA PRO A 137 7.23 10.59 -2.04
C PRO A 137 6.65 11.91 -2.53
N LEU A 138 5.33 11.93 -2.71
CA LEU A 138 4.65 13.14 -3.16
C LEU A 138 4.79 14.24 -2.08
N ALA A 139 4.91 15.50 -2.53
CA ALA A 139 5.06 16.64 -1.62
C ALA A 139 3.94 16.62 -0.54
N PRO A 140 4.31 16.57 0.75
CA PRO A 140 3.34 16.55 1.85
C PRO A 140 2.38 17.73 1.81
N ASN A 141 1.13 17.50 2.20
CA ASN A 141 0.10 18.54 2.34
C ASN A 141 -0.47 18.64 3.76
N THR A 142 0.21 18.03 4.74
CA THR A 142 -0.13 18.06 6.16
C THR A 142 0.86 18.92 6.95
N GLN A 143 0.43 19.36 8.13
CA GLN A 143 1.26 20.10 9.08
C GLN A 143 1.10 19.44 10.45
N PRO A 144 1.97 18.47 10.79
CA PRO A 144 1.89 17.76 12.06
C PRO A 144 2.06 18.72 13.24
N ARG A 145 1.19 18.58 14.23
CA ARG A 145 1.15 19.39 15.46
C ARG A 145 1.18 18.53 16.72
N ILE A 146 1.01 17.22 16.58
CA ILE A 146 0.91 16.26 17.67
C ILE A 146 1.91 15.14 17.40
N SER A 147 2.62 14.68 18.45
CA SER A 147 3.47 13.50 18.31
C SER A 147 2.60 12.22 18.25
N PRO A 148 2.91 11.27 17.37
CA PRO A 148 2.19 10.00 17.23
C PRO A 148 2.07 9.19 18.52
#